data_AF-A0A352SJ68-F1
#
_entry.id   AF-A0A352SJ68-F1
#
_cell.length_a   1.000
_cell.length_b   1.000
_cell.length_c   1.000
_cell.angle_alpha   90.00
_cell.angle_beta   90.00
_cell.angle_gamma   90.00
#
_symmetry.space_group_name_H-M   'P 1'
#
loop_
_entity.id
_entity.type
_entity.pdbx_description
1 polymer ?
#
loop_
_entity_poly.entity_id
_entity_poly.type
_entity_poly.pdbx_seq_one_letter_code
_entity_poly.pdbx_strand_id
1 'polypeptide(L)' 'YDALISERIYKPAYKPEEAFEMIIEGDCGVFNPRLIDLFSMMRMELEEVHEEIMRKKG' A
#
# COMPACT_ATOMS: atom_id res chain seq x y z
N TYR A 1 2.57 -2.81 2.32
CA TYR A 1 2.05 -1.93 1.26
C TYR A 1 2.68 -2.21 -0.09
N ASP A 2 3.95 -1.86 -0.33
CA ASP A 2 4.63 -2.08 -1.63
C ASP A 2 4.49 -3.52 -2.17
N ALA A 3 4.65 -4.50 -1.29
CA ALA A 3 4.49 -5.91 -1.59
C ALA A 3 3.08 -6.32 -2.10
N LEU A 4 2.04 -5.54 -1.80
CA LEU A 4 0.65 -5.78 -2.23
C LEU A 4 0.37 -5.13 -3.59
N ILE A 5 0.91 -3.94 -3.83
CA ILE A 5 0.67 -3.14 -5.04
C ILE A 5 1.73 -3.36 -6.14
N SER A 6 2.79 -4.11 -5.84
CA SER A 6 3.79 -4.52 -6.82
C SER A 6 3.35 -5.79 -7.55
N GLU A 7 3.46 -5.79 -8.88
CA GLU A 7 3.17 -6.96 -9.70
C GLU A 7 4.17 -8.09 -9.40
N ARG A 8 3.64 -9.31 -9.22
CA ARG A 8 4.44 -10.52 -9.04
C ARG A 8 4.14 -11.49 -10.16
N ILE A 9 5.12 -12.31 -10.52
CA ILE A 9 5.05 -13.31 -11.62
C ILE A 9 3.82 -14.23 -11.49
N TYR A 10 3.35 -14.49 -10.27
CA TYR A 10 2.28 -15.42 -9.95
C TYR A 10 1.05 -14.77 -9.29
N LYS A 11 1.05 -13.44 -9.09
CA LYS A 11 -0.06 -12.75 -8.43
C LYS A 11 -0.15 -11.30 -8.95
N PRO A 12 -1.32 -10.88 -9.46
CA PRO A 12 -1.51 -9.49 -9.87
C PRO A 12 -1.37 -8.56 -8.67
N ALA A 13 -0.93 -7.34 -8.94
CA ALA A 13 -0.94 -6.26 -7.96
C ALA A 13 -2.37 -5.94 -7.51
N TYR A 14 -2.53 -5.69 -6.22
CA TYR A 14 -3.74 -5.07 -5.68
C TYR A 14 -3.76 -3.59 -6.01
N LYS A 15 -4.95 -3.00 -6.03
CA LYS A 15 -5.08 -1.54 -6.12
C LYS A 15 -4.59 -0.88 -4.82
N PRO A 16 -4.09 0.35 -4.85
CA PRO A 16 -3.69 1.10 -3.66
C PRO A 16 -4.73 1.10 -2.54
N GLU A 17 -6.01 1.31 -2.90
CA GLU A 17 -7.11 1.39 -1.94
C GLU A 17 -7.38 0.03 -1.27
N GLU A 18 -7.35 -1.04 -2.06
CA GLU A 18 -7.53 -2.41 -1.55
C GLU A 18 -6.35 -2.81 -0.65
N ALA A 19 -5.11 -2.49 -1.06
CA ALA A 19 -3.93 -2.73 -0.24
C ALA A 19 -3.96 -1.94 1.08
N PHE A 20 -4.56 -0.76 1.08
CA PHE A 20 -4.76 0.04 2.28
C PHE A 20 -5.77 -0.63 3.23
N GLU A 21 -6.94 -1.02 2.72
CA GLU A 21 -7.98 -1.73 3.48
C GLU A 21 -7.44 -3.00 4.12
N MET A 22 -6.75 -3.85 3.34
CA MET A 22 -6.15 -5.09 3.84
C MET A 22 -5.11 -4.88 4.97
N ILE A 23 -4.48 -3.71 5.04
CA ILE A 23 -3.51 -3.38 6.09
C ILE A 23 -4.21 -2.90 7.36
N ILE A 24 -5.23 -2.04 7.24
CA ILE A 24 -5.95 -1.50 8.40
C ILE A 24 -6.88 -2.53 9.04
N GLU A 25 -7.41 -3.49 8.26
CA GLU A 25 -8.27 -4.57 8.74
C GLU A 25 -7.47 -5.76 9.31
N GLY A 26 -6.17 -5.82 9.03
CA GLY A 26 -5.27 -6.83 9.58
C GLY A 26 -5.19 -8.14 8.78
N ASP A 27 -5.76 -8.17 7.56
CA ASP A 27 -5.70 -9.31 6.64
C ASP A 27 -4.27 -9.69 6.23
N CYS A 28 -3.36 -8.72 6.28
CA CYS A 28 -1.92 -8.91 6.01
C CYS A 28 -1.08 -9.19 7.27
N GLY A 29 -1.73 -9.44 8.42
CA GLY A 29 -1.13 -9.41 9.74
C GLY A 29 -1.44 -8.11 10.49
N VAL A 30 -1.34 -8.16 11.82
CA VAL A 30 -1.67 -7.02 12.69
C VAL A 30 -0.43 -6.16 12.92
N PHE A 31 -0.53 -4.87 12.61
CA PHE A 31 0.50 -3.87 12.89
C PHE A 31 0.23 -3.15 14.21
N ASN A 32 1.24 -2.44 14.72
CA ASN A 32 1.05 -1.57 15.86
C ASN A 32 -0.02 -0.52 15.54
N PRO A 33 -1.05 -0.31 16.40
CA PRO A 33 -2.11 0.66 16.14
C PRO A 33 -1.60 2.07 15.82
N ARG A 34 -0.52 2.53 16.47
CA ARG A 34 0.09 3.84 16.17
C ARG A 34 0.67 3.92 14.76
N LEU A 35 1.15 2.80 14.22
CA LEU A 35 1.63 2.74 12.84
C LEU A 35 0.46 2.73 11.86
N ILE A 36 -0.67 2.11 12.20
CA ILE A 36 -1.90 2.16 11.40
C ILE A 36 -2.46 3.58 11.34
N ASP A 37 -2.46 4.30 12.47
CA ASP A 37 -2.89 5.70 12.53
C ASP A 37 -2.00 6.58 11.63
N LEU A 38 -0.68 6.44 11.75
CA LEU A 38 0.26 7.18 10.92
C LEU A 38 0.14 6.82 9.44
N PHE A 39 -0.02 5.54 9.13
CA PHE A 39 -0.22 5.06 7.77
C PHE A 39 -1.51 5.62 7.15
N SER A 40 -2.57 5.74 7.94
CA SER A 40 -3.84 6.34 7.52
C SER A 40 -3.72 7.84 7.27
N MET A 41 -2.97 8.56 8.11
CA MET A 41 -2.71 9.99 7.93
C MET A 41 -1.87 10.29 6.68
N MET A 42 -0.90 9.43 6.38
CA MET A 42 0.06 9.61 5.27
C MET A 42 -0.40 8.98 3.96
N ARG A 43 -1.65 8.49 3.86
CA ARG A 43 -2.12 7.70 2.72
C ARG A 43 -1.96 8.44 1.40
N MET A 44 -2.38 9.71 1.35
CA MET A 44 -2.38 10.50 0.12
C MET A 44 -0.94 10.73 -0.40
N GLU A 45 -0.02 11.11 0.49
CA GLU A 45 1.38 11.32 0.13
C GLU A 45 2.04 10.02 -0.31
N LEU A 46 1.66 8.89 0.29
CA LEU A 46 2.23 7.59 -0.01
C LEU A 46 1.75 7.06 -1.37
N GLU A 47 0.48 7.32 -1.72
CA GLU A 47 -0.08 7.05 -3.06
C GLU A 47 0.57 7.96 -4.12
N GLU A 48 0.74 9.26 -3.85
CA GLU A 48 1.42 10.21 -4.76
C GLU A 48 2.86 9.77 -5.07
N VAL A 49 3.65 9.44 -4.04
CA VAL A 49 5.02 8.94 -4.21
C VAL A 49 5.04 7.65 -5.03
N HIS A 50 4.07 6.76 -4.84
CA HIS A 50 3.97 5.53 -5.62
C HIS A 50 3.71 5.83 -7.11
N GLU A 51 2.77 6.72 -7.42
CA GLU A 51 2.50 7.15 -8.79
C GLU A 51 3.73 7.78 -9.45
N GLU A 52 4.46 8.63 -8.72
CA GLU A 52 5.70 9.22 -9.21
C GLU A 52 6.77 8.18 -9.55
N ILE A 53 6.92 7.16 -8.69
CA ILE A 53 7.87 6.05 -8.91
C ILE A 53 7.46 5.26 -10.15
N MET A 54 6.17 4.97 -10.33
CA MET A 54 5.69 4.24 -11.50
C MET A 54 5.86 5.03 -12.79
N ARG A 55 5.62 6.34 -12.77
CA ARG A 55 5.84 7.22 -13.92
C ARG A 55 7.31 7.30 -14.35
N LYS A 56 8.25 7.22 -13.41
CA LYS A 56 9.70 7.24 -13.70
C LYS A 56 10.25 5.89 -14.19
N LYS A 57 9.52 4.79 -13.97
CA LYS A 57 9.92 3.44 -14.41
C LYS A 57 9.45 3.11 -15.84
N GLY A 58 8.50 3.84 -16.39
CA GLY A 58 8.09 3.78 -17.80
C GLY A 58 8.96 4.66 -18.68
#